data_AF-A0A9E6DQA0-F1
#
_entry.id   AF-A0A9E6DQA0-F1
#
_cell.length_a   1.000
_cell.length_b   1.000
_cell.length_c   1.000
_cell.angle_alpha   90.00
_cell.angle_beta   90.00
_cell.angle_gamma   90.00
#
_symmetry.space_group_name_H-M   'P 1'
#
loop_
_entity.id
_entity.type
_entity.pdbx_description
1 polymer ?
#
loop_
_entity_poly.entity_id
_entity_poly.type
_entity_poly.pdbx_seq_one_letter_code
_entity_poly.pdbx_strand_id
1 'polypeptide(L)'
;MLYSVLIYEFEASASLLSDAENKLNLDAHHHFQAELKQGDRLKQVVRLMPTSTATSLKKSTIIDGPFADTKEQFVGFYVFEADDLDDALSLIKILPNHATLEVRPIMYYEGGDIAGKSPTIIRHP
;
A
#
# COMPACT_ATOMS: atom_id res chain seq x y z
N MET A 1 7.46 -9.09 12.05
CA MET A 1 7.34 -9.57 10.65
C MET A 1 7.00 -8.41 9.72
N LEU A 2 7.29 -8.52 8.42
CA LEU A 2 6.91 -7.50 7.43
C LEU A 2 5.53 -7.78 6.86
N TYR A 3 4.73 -6.72 6.81
CA TYR A 3 3.41 -6.70 6.19
C TYR A 3 3.30 -5.61 5.15
N SER A 4 2.50 -5.86 4.12
CA SER A 4 1.96 -4.84 3.23
C SER A 4 0.49 -4.62 3.52
N VAL A 5 0.03 -3.36 3.45
CA VAL A 5 -1.39 -3.07 3.22
C VAL A 5 -1.54 -2.48 1.83
N LEU A 6 -2.29 -3.16 0.98
CA LEU A 6 -2.66 -2.72 -0.36
C LEU A 6 -3.95 -1.94 -0.27
N ILE A 7 -3.98 -0.76 -0.88
CA ILE A 7 -5.10 0.17 -0.80
C ILE A 7 -5.81 0.16 -2.14
N TYR A 8 -7.08 -0.22 -2.11
CA TYR A 8 -7.98 -0.15 -3.26
C TYR A 8 -9.07 0.87 -3.00
N GLU A 9 -9.33 1.75 -3.96
CA GLU A 9 -10.40 2.75 -3.87
C GLU A 9 -11.01 2.98 -5.26
N PHE A 10 -12.18 3.62 -5.30
CA PHE A 10 -12.70 4.11 -6.57
C PHE A 10 -11.96 5.39 -6.96
N GLU A 11 -11.04 5.33 -7.90
CA GLU A 11 -10.11 6.42 -8.21
C GLU A 11 -10.83 7.73 -8.58
N ALA A 12 -11.95 7.64 -9.28
CA ALA A 12 -12.78 8.80 -9.60
C ALA A 12 -13.38 9.49 -8.36
N SER A 13 -13.55 8.77 -7.24
CA SER A 13 -14.07 9.36 -5.99
C SER A 13 -13.14 10.41 -5.39
N ALA A 14 -11.83 10.32 -5.62
CA ALA A 14 -10.87 11.31 -5.11
C ALA A 14 -11.18 12.72 -5.63
N SER A 15 -11.70 12.83 -6.85
CA SER A 15 -12.11 14.11 -7.45
C SER A 15 -13.46 14.64 -6.94
N LEU A 16 -14.20 13.82 -6.18
CA LEU A 16 -15.54 14.11 -5.68
C LEU A 16 -15.57 14.47 -4.19
N LEU A 17 -14.46 14.25 -3.47
CA LEU A 17 -14.36 14.63 -2.06
C LEU A 17 -14.38 16.15 -1.90
N SER A 18 -15.14 16.65 -0.94
CA SER A 18 -14.99 18.02 -0.47
C SER A 18 -13.61 18.23 0.17
N ASP A 19 -13.17 19.49 0.28
CA ASP A 19 -11.90 19.82 0.93
C ASP A 19 -11.82 19.26 2.37
N ALA A 20 -12.94 19.26 3.09
CA ALA A 20 -13.03 18.72 4.44
C ALA A 20 -12.84 17.20 4.47
N GLU A 21 -13.50 16.46 3.56
CA GLU A 21 -13.36 15.00 3.45
C GLU A 21 -11.95 14.61 2.99
N ASN A 22 -11.39 15.34 2.01
CA ASN A 22 -10.03 15.12 1.56
C ASN A 22 -9.01 15.41 2.68
N LYS A 23 -9.24 16.46 3.49
CA LYS A 23 -8.41 16.73 4.67
C LYS A 23 -8.47 15.60 5.69
N LEU A 24 -9.67 15.10 6.02
CA LEU A 24 -9.83 13.97 6.95
C LEU A 24 -9.11 12.71 6.44
N ASN A 25 -9.20 12.47 5.13
CA ASN A 25 -8.51 11.37 4.45
C ASN A 25 -6.97 11.46 4.63
N LEU A 26 -6.41 12.64 4.35
CA LEU A 26 -4.97 12.90 4.51
C LEU A 26 -4.53 12.83 5.97
N ASP A 27 -5.32 13.36 6.90
CA ASP A 27 -5.01 13.32 8.34
C ASP A 27 -4.94 11.87 8.86
N ALA A 28 -5.84 10.99 8.40
CA ALA A 28 -5.81 9.57 8.74
C ALA A 28 -4.51 8.88 8.28
N HIS A 29 -4.07 9.15 7.05
CA HIS A 29 -2.79 8.66 6.55
C HIS A 29 -1.59 9.23 7.34
N HIS A 30 -1.61 10.51 7.69
CA HIS A 30 -0.56 11.12 8.50
C HIS A 30 -0.49 10.51 9.90
N HIS A 31 -1.65 10.24 10.52
CA HIS A 31 -1.70 9.61 11.83
C HIS A 31 -1.12 8.20 11.78
N PHE A 32 -1.55 7.39 10.81
CA PHE A 32 -1.02 6.04 10.61
C PHE A 32 0.51 6.04 10.45
N GLN A 33 1.03 6.93 9.62
CA GLN A 33 2.47 7.07 9.42
C GLN A 33 3.20 7.50 10.70
N ALA A 34 2.63 8.41 11.49
CA ALA A 34 3.23 8.87 12.73
C ALA A 34 3.32 7.75 13.75
N GLU A 35 2.25 6.98 13.93
CA GLU A 35 2.21 5.82 14.83
C GLU A 35 3.27 4.77 14.45
N LEU A 36 3.37 4.43 13.16
CA LEU A 36 4.39 3.49 12.69
C LEU A 36 5.82 4.03 12.80
N LYS A 37 6.04 5.34 12.62
CA LYS A 37 7.37 5.95 12.77
C LYS A 37 7.84 5.95 14.22
N GLN A 38 6.95 6.17 15.19
CA GLN A 38 7.31 6.16 16.61
C GLN A 38 7.90 4.82 17.06
N GLY A 39 7.47 3.71 16.45
CA GLY A 39 8.01 2.38 16.73
C GLY A 39 9.12 1.91 15.79
N ASP A 40 9.65 2.76 14.89
CA ASP A 40 10.54 2.34 13.79
C ASP A 40 9.94 1.22 12.92
N ARG A 41 8.61 1.18 12.81
CA ARG A 41 7.85 0.13 12.12
C ARG A 41 7.63 0.45 10.65
N LEU A 42 7.58 1.74 10.29
CA LEU A 42 7.32 2.18 8.92
C LEU A 42 8.52 1.92 8.00
N LYS A 43 8.32 1.27 6.85
CA LYS A 43 9.40 1.00 5.89
C LYS A 43 9.21 1.70 4.55
N GLN A 44 8.05 1.52 3.91
CA GLN A 44 7.76 2.16 2.63
C GLN A 44 6.34 2.72 2.63
N VAL A 45 6.17 3.85 1.95
CA VAL A 45 4.88 4.51 1.72
C VAL A 45 4.84 4.93 0.27
N VAL A 46 3.88 4.39 -0.49
CA VAL A 46 3.77 4.67 -1.91
C VAL A 46 2.33 4.98 -2.27
N ARG A 47 2.12 6.14 -2.89
CA ARG A 47 0.91 6.46 -3.64
C ARG A 47 1.22 6.26 -5.12
N LEU A 48 0.40 5.49 -5.81
CA LEU A 48 0.49 5.32 -7.25
C LEU A 48 -0.18 6.51 -7.95
N MET A 49 0.36 6.83 -9.12
CA MET A 49 -0.30 7.74 -10.05
C MET A 49 -1.57 7.08 -10.62
N PRO A 50 -2.50 7.87 -11.16
CA PRO A 50 -3.72 7.38 -11.79
C PRO A 50 -3.54 6.16 -12.70
N THR A 51 -4.54 5.27 -12.76
CA THR A 51 -4.48 4.08 -13.64
C THR A 51 -4.35 4.43 -15.12
N SER A 52 -4.74 5.65 -15.53
CA SER A 52 -4.49 6.21 -16.86
C SER A 52 -3.00 6.43 -17.19
N THR A 53 -2.12 6.39 -16.18
CA THR A 53 -0.66 6.46 -16.36
C THR A 53 -0.01 5.09 -16.38
N ALA A 54 -0.77 4.02 -16.11
CA ALA A 54 -0.24 2.67 -16.04
C ALA A 54 0.07 2.13 -17.45
N THR A 55 1.05 1.24 -17.53
CA THR A 55 1.35 0.49 -18.75
C THR A 55 1.67 -0.95 -18.35
N SER A 56 0.97 -1.90 -18.96
CA SER A 56 1.08 -3.31 -18.64
C SER A 56 1.89 -4.06 -19.70
N LEU A 57 2.86 -4.86 -19.27
CA LEU A 57 3.65 -5.74 -20.14
C LEU A 57 3.31 -7.21 -19.85
N LYS A 58 2.86 -7.95 -20.87
CA LYS A 58 2.67 -9.41 -20.79
C LYS A 58 3.48 -10.09 -21.89
N LYS A 59 4.54 -10.82 -21.49
CA LYS A 59 5.57 -11.32 -22.41
C LYS A 59 6.18 -10.16 -23.20
N SER A 60 5.85 -10.04 -24.49
CA SER A 60 6.31 -8.96 -25.38
C SER A 60 5.18 -8.00 -25.80
N THR A 61 3.97 -8.16 -25.24
CA THR A 61 2.82 -7.31 -25.56
C THR A 61 2.71 -6.19 -24.54
N ILE A 62 2.74 -4.95 -25.02
CA ILE A 62 2.49 -3.73 -24.24
C ILE A 62 1.02 -3.35 -24.37
N ILE A 63 0.37 -3.04 -23.26
CA ILE A 63 -1.03 -2.64 -23.16
C ILE A 63 -1.07 -1.34 -22.37
N ASP A 64 -1.78 -0.35 -22.88
CA ASP A 64 -2.05 0.90 -22.18
C ASP A 64 -3.03 0.66 -21.02
N GLY A 65 -2.71 1.19 -19.84
CA GLY A 65 -3.50 1.00 -18.62
C GLY A 65 -3.06 -0.16 -17.71
N PRO A 66 -3.80 -0.39 -16.60
CA PRO A 66 -3.45 -1.36 -15.57
C PRO A 66 -3.67 -2.80 -16.03
N PHE A 67 -3.20 -3.76 -15.23
CA PHE A 67 -3.36 -5.20 -15.52
C PHE A 67 -4.83 -5.61 -15.68
N ALA A 68 -5.69 -5.07 -14.82
CA ALA A 68 -7.13 -5.32 -14.83
C ALA A 68 -7.87 -4.00 -14.63
N ASP A 69 -8.93 -3.80 -15.41
CA ASP A 69 -9.91 -2.76 -15.17
C ASP A 69 -10.90 -3.28 -14.12
N THR A 70 -10.72 -2.82 -12.88
CA THR A 70 -11.49 -3.23 -11.72
C THR A 70 -12.40 -2.10 -11.26
N LYS A 71 -13.46 -2.41 -10.51
CA LYS A 71 -14.32 -1.37 -9.93
C LYS A 71 -13.55 -0.46 -8.96
N GLU A 72 -12.66 -1.04 -8.15
CA GLU A 72 -11.76 -0.33 -7.25
C GLU A 72 -10.32 -0.53 -7.72
N GLN A 73 -9.59 0.55 -7.93
CA GLN A 73 -8.24 0.55 -8.47
C GLN A 73 -7.22 0.40 -7.34
N PHE A 74 -6.10 -0.28 -7.61
CA PHE A 74 -4.97 -0.31 -6.70
C PHE A 74 -4.23 1.03 -6.76
N VAL A 75 -4.31 1.79 -5.66
CA VAL A 75 -3.87 3.20 -5.67
C VAL A 75 -2.64 3.47 -4.82
N GLY A 76 -2.18 2.50 -4.04
CA GLY A 76 -1.04 2.69 -3.16
C GLY A 76 -0.89 1.57 -2.15
N PHE A 77 0.22 1.58 -1.44
CA PHE A 77 0.50 0.61 -0.41
C PHE A 77 1.44 1.15 0.65
N TYR A 78 1.38 0.52 1.82
CA TYR A 78 2.39 0.66 2.86
C TYR A 78 3.15 -0.65 3.04
N VAL A 79 4.42 -0.55 3.43
CA VAL A 79 5.19 -1.65 4.01
C VAL A 79 5.60 -1.27 5.42
N PHE A 80 5.31 -2.13 6.38
CA PHE A 80 5.60 -1.88 7.79
C PHE A 80 5.85 -3.17 8.56
N GLU A 81 6.44 -3.06 9.75
CA GLU A 81 6.63 -4.16 10.68
C GLU A 81 5.44 -4.30 11.63
N ALA A 82 5.02 -5.54 11.86
CA ALA A 82 4.07 -5.91 12.89
C ALA A 82 4.42 -7.25 13.53
N ASP A 83 3.99 -7.44 14.76
CA ASP A 83 4.31 -8.64 15.52
C ASP A 83 3.64 -9.86 14.88
N ASP A 84 2.37 -9.71 14.52
CA ASP A 84 1.55 -10.69 13.83
C ASP A 84 0.44 -10.03 12.97
N LEU A 85 -0.49 -10.84 12.45
CA LEU A 85 -1.58 -10.35 11.62
C LEU A 85 -2.58 -9.51 12.43
N ASP A 86 -2.82 -9.84 13.70
CA ASP A 86 -3.80 -9.14 14.53
C ASP A 86 -3.28 -7.74 14.89
N ASP A 87 -1.99 -7.62 15.22
CA ASP A 87 -1.31 -6.33 15.39
C ASP A 87 -1.36 -5.52 14.08
N ALA A 88 -1.04 -6.12 12.93
CA ALA A 88 -1.13 -5.44 11.63
C ALA A 88 -2.54 -4.92 11.33
N LEU A 89 -3.57 -5.75 11.55
CA LEU A 89 -4.97 -5.37 11.37
C LEU A 89 -5.42 -4.29 12.35
N SER A 90 -4.87 -4.27 13.58
CA SER A 90 -5.22 -3.27 14.57
C SER A 90 -4.75 -1.86 14.15
N LEU A 91 -3.55 -1.76 13.58
CA LEU A 91 -2.94 -0.48 13.19
C LEU A 91 -3.60 0.13 11.97
N ILE A 92 -3.96 -0.70 10.98
CA ILE A 92 -4.54 -0.17 9.74
C ILE A 92 -5.97 0.35 9.90
N LYS A 93 -6.65 0.10 11.03
CA LYS A 93 -8.00 0.59 11.30
C LYS A 93 -8.13 2.11 11.34
N ILE A 94 -7.02 2.81 11.52
CA ILE A 94 -7.00 4.27 11.47
C ILE A 94 -7.08 4.82 10.04
N LEU A 95 -6.77 4.00 9.04
CA LEU A 95 -6.87 4.38 7.65
C LEU A 95 -8.35 4.60 7.25
N PRO A 96 -8.59 5.40 6.21
CA PRO A 96 -9.94 5.73 5.74
C PRO A 96 -10.78 4.49 5.43
N ASN A 97 -12.02 4.45 5.93
CA ASN A 97 -12.92 3.30 5.84
C ASN A 97 -13.59 3.09 4.47
N HIS A 98 -13.48 4.06 3.56
CA HIS A 98 -14.04 3.97 2.21
C HIS A 98 -13.13 3.17 1.26
N ALA A 99 -11.87 2.96 1.63
CA ALA A 99 -10.95 2.13 0.90
C ALA A 99 -11.05 0.66 1.34
N THR A 100 -10.88 -0.24 0.38
CA THR A 100 -10.65 -1.65 0.67
C THR A 100 -9.16 -1.84 0.98
N LEU A 101 -8.86 -2.39 2.16
CA LEU A 101 -7.49 -2.61 2.65
C LEU A 101 -7.17 -4.12 2.66
N GLU A 102 -6.25 -4.56 1.80
CA GLU A 102 -5.76 -5.94 1.79
C GLU A 102 -4.44 -6.04 2.55
N VAL A 103 -4.43 -6.73 3.69
CA VAL A 103 -3.22 -6.97 4.49
C VAL A 103 -2.59 -8.31 4.10
N ARG A 104 -1.30 -8.30 3.80
CA ARG A 104 -0.54 -9.51 3.47
C ARG A 104 0.81 -9.54 4.18
N PRO A 105 1.26 -10.68 4.72
CA PRO A 105 2.67 -10.85 5.06
C PRO A 105 3.51 -10.83 3.77
N ILE A 106 4.69 -10.24 3.83
CA ILE A 106 5.58 -10.16 2.66
C ILE A 106 6.99 -10.64 3.00
N MET A 107 7.71 -11.03 1.95
CA MET A 107 9.15 -11.24 1.94
C MET A 107 9.77 -10.25 0.95
N TYR A 108 11.03 -9.90 1.14
CA TYR A 108 11.77 -9.06 0.21
C TYR A 108 13.06 -9.75 -0.20
N TYR A 109 13.42 -9.52 -1.45
CA TYR A 109 14.54 -10.19 -2.11
C TYR A 109 15.81 -9.34 -2.08
N GLU A 110 16.93 -9.97 -2.44
CA GLU A 110 18.22 -9.31 -2.58
C GLU A 110 18.14 -8.12 -3.54
N GLY A 111 18.80 -7.01 -3.18
CA GLY A 111 18.75 -5.76 -3.93
C GLY A 111 17.59 -4.82 -3.58
N GLY A 112 16.61 -5.26 -2.77
CA GLY A 112 15.60 -4.38 -2.20
C GLY A 112 16.08 -3.71 -0.91
N ASP A 113 16.17 -2.38 -0.87
CA ASP A 113 16.42 -1.65 0.38
C ASP A 113 15.09 -1.36 1.10
N ILE A 114 14.82 -2.17 2.12
CA ILE A 114 13.74 -1.94 3.08
C ILE A 114 14.40 -1.52 4.40
N ALA A 115 14.84 -0.26 4.45
CA ALA A 115 15.44 0.38 5.62
C ALA A 115 16.47 -0.49 6.36
N GLY A 116 17.48 -0.97 5.64
CA GLY A 116 18.60 -1.70 6.25
C GLY A 116 18.29 -3.13 6.73
N LYS A 117 17.14 -3.70 6.33
CA LYS A 117 16.80 -5.09 6.63
C LYS A 117 17.52 -6.04 5.66
N SER A 118 18.00 -7.18 6.16
CA SER A 118 18.74 -8.18 5.35
C SER A 118 17.80 -9.07 4.53
N PRO A 119 17.94 -9.17 3.20
CA PRO A 119 17.02 -9.91 2.33
C PRO A 119 16.61 -11.28 2.86
N THR A 120 15.35 -11.67 2.65
CA THR A 120 14.91 -13.02 2.96
C THR A 120 15.52 -13.97 1.92
N ILE A 121 16.45 -14.84 2.36
CA ILE A 121 16.96 -15.92 1.51
C ILE A 121 15.86 -16.96 1.36
N ILE A 122 15.09 -16.88 0.28
CA ILE A 122 14.14 -17.94 -0.08
C ILE A 122 14.94 -19.05 -0.75
N ARG A 123 15.29 -20.09 0.02
CA ARG A 123 15.68 -21.38 -0.56
C ARG A 123 14.41 -22.01 -1.11
N HIS A 124 14.10 -21.73 -2.37
CA HIS A 124 13.13 -22.54 -3.10
C HIS A 124 13.69 -23.99 -3.14
N PRO A 125 12.88 -25.00 -2.82
CA PRO A 125 13.27 -26.39 -3.07
C PRO A 125 13.53 -26.65 -4.56
#